data_AF-A0A7X4KDK0-F1
#
_entry.id   AF-A0A7X4KDK0-F1
#
_cell.length_a   1.000
_cell.length_b   1.000
_cell.length_c   1.000
_cell.angle_alpha   90.00
_cell.angle_beta   90.00
_cell.angle_gamma   90.00
#
_symmetry.space_group_name_H-M   'P 1'
#
loop_
_entity.id
_entity.type
_entity.pdbx_description
1 polymer ?
#
loop_
_entity_poly.entity_id
_entity_poly.type
_entity_poly.pdbx_seq_one_letter_code
_entity_poly.pdbx_strand_id
1 'polypeptide(L)'
;MRTRSLLVRWIYGVAVVHLVVGVLLPLCAEMAITEAYRRSIEGFFFGGEAPLAGRALHSWWISLFGPTVQAAAIWMAGLAVIGDQQRNAFAWLMLILGLIVWAPQDMLISARAHCWINLWIDLAAVAVMLPPLLWLCKLDWAITRKEAVL
;
A
#
# COMPACT_ATOMS: atom_id res chain seq x y z
N MET A 1 4.25 -26.43 4.59
CA MET A 1 5.16 -25.73 3.65
C MET A 1 4.44 -25.09 2.46
N ARG A 2 3.51 -25.79 1.78
CA ARG A 2 2.77 -25.24 0.62
C ARG A 2 2.03 -23.92 0.88
N THR A 3 1.33 -23.81 2.02
CA THR A 3 0.62 -22.58 2.42
C THR A 3 1.56 -21.38 2.60
N ARG A 4 2.68 -21.55 3.33
CA ARG A 4 3.68 -20.47 3.52
C ARG A 4 4.20 -19.96 2.19
N SER A 5 4.57 -20.86 1.28
CA SER A 5 5.10 -20.48 -0.05
C SER A 5 4.09 -19.69 -0.87
N LEU A 6 2.80 -20.05 -0.81
CA LEU A 6 1.74 -19.28 -1.48
C LEU A 6 1.60 -17.87 -0.89
N LEU A 7 1.64 -17.75 0.44
CA LEU A 7 1.54 -16.45 1.11
C LEU A 7 2.76 -15.55 0.81
N VAL A 8 3.96 -16.11 0.77
CA VAL A 8 5.16 -15.35 0.37
C VAL A 8 5.05 -14.87 -1.08
N ARG A 9 4.66 -15.75 -2.01
CA ARG A 9 4.44 -15.38 -3.42
C ARG A 9 3.38 -14.29 -3.55
N TRP A 10 2.34 -14.36 -2.72
CA TRP A 10 1.32 -13.32 -2.65
C TRP A 10 1.91 -11.97 -2.24
N ILE A 11 2.71 -11.92 -1.16
CA ILE A 11 3.35 -10.67 -0.71
C ILE A 11 4.30 -10.11 -1.78
N TYR A 12 5.07 -10.95 -2.48
CA TYR A 12 5.86 -10.49 -3.62
C TYR A 12 4.99 -9.93 -4.75
N GLY A 13 3.88 -10.59 -5.09
CA GLY A 13 2.92 -10.10 -6.08
C GLY A 13 2.36 -8.73 -5.68
N VAL A 14 2.01 -8.55 -4.41
CA VAL A 14 1.54 -7.27 -3.88
C VAL A 14 2.62 -6.19 -3.99
N ALA A 15 3.87 -6.48 -3.66
CA ALA A 15 4.97 -5.52 -3.82
C ALA A 15 5.19 -5.11 -5.29
N VAL A 16 5.10 -6.07 -6.22
CA VAL A 16 5.16 -5.78 -7.66
C VAL A 16 4.00 -4.88 -8.09
N VAL A 17 2.77 -5.17 -7.65
CA VAL A 17 1.60 -4.32 -7.94
C VAL A 17 1.82 -2.90 -7.44
N HIS A 18 2.33 -2.71 -6.21
CA HIS A 18 2.63 -1.39 -5.69
C HIS A 18 3.71 -0.67 -6.53
N LEU A 19 4.77 -1.38 -6.93
CA LEU A 19 5.80 -0.81 -7.78
C LEU A 19 5.23 -0.34 -9.13
N VAL A 20 4.43 -1.19 -9.77
CA VAL A 20 3.77 -0.87 -11.05
C VAL A 20 2.81 0.31 -10.89
N VAL A 21 1.95 0.30 -9.86
CA VAL A 21 1.04 1.42 -9.57
C VAL A 21 1.83 2.71 -9.35
N GLY A 22 2.93 2.65 -8.59
CA GLY A 22 3.79 3.80 -8.36
C GLY A 22 4.44 4.35 -9.64
N VAL A 23 4.72 3.51 -10.63
CA VAL A 23 5.18 3.93 -11.98
C VAL A 23 4.02 4.54 -12.78
N LEU A 24 2.84 3.95 -12.71
CA LEU A 24 1.68 4.38 -13.49
C LEU A 24 1.09 5.70 -13.01
N LEU A 25 1.14 6.00 -11.71
CA LEU A 25 0.58 7.23 -11.14
C LEU A 25 1.06 8.51 -11.86
N PRO A 26 2.37 8.78 -12.04
CA PRO A 26 2.84 9.96 -12.77
C PRO A 26 2.56 9.90 -14.26
N LEU A 27 2.56 8.72 -14.87
CA LEU A 27 2.31 8.56 -16.30
C LEU A 27 0.84 8.80 -16.68
N CYS A 28 -0.06 8.52 -15.74
CA CYS A 28 -1.50 8.62 -15.94
C CYS A 28 -2.14 9.81 -15.22
N ALA A 29 -1.37 10.67 -14.55
CA ALA A 29 -1.90 11.71 -13.66
C ALA A 29 -2.89 12.67 -14.36
N GLU A 30 -2.63 13.00 -15.61
CA GLU A 30 -3.47 13.90 -16.43
C GLU A 30 -4.45 13.15 -17.36
N MET A 31 -4.46 11.81 -17.34
CA MET A 31 -5.30 11.01 -18.23
C MET A 31 -6.75 10.93 -17.75
N ALA A 32 -7.65 10.52 -18.66
CA ALA A 32 -9.07 10.33 -18.34
C ALA A 32 -9.34 9.32 -17.21
N ILE A 33 -8.44 8.35 -17.02
CA ILE A 33 -8.56 7.33 -15.96
C ILE A 33 -8.46 7.93 -14.54
N THR A 34 -7.73 9.04 -14.37
CA THR A 34 -7.61 9.76 -13.09
C THR A 34 -8.54 10.97 -13.03
N GLU A 35 -9.18 11.36 -14.14
CA GLU A 35 -10.08 12.52 -14.19
C GLU A 35 -11.25 12.39 -13.22
N ALA A 36 -11.90 11.23 -13.16
CA ALA A 36 -13.02 11.00 -12.25
C ALA A 36 -12.58 11.11 -10.78
N TYR A 37 -11.39 10.58 -10.46
CA TYR A 37 -10.77 10.70 -9.15
C TYR A 37 -10.47 12.17 -8.80
N ARG A 38 -9.78 12.89 -9.70
CA ARG A 38 -9.45 14.31 -9.52
C ARG A 38 -10.71 15.15 -9.34
N ARG A 39 -11.73 14.97 -10.18
CA ARG A 39 -13.01 15.70 -10.07
C ARG A 39 -13.74 15.45 -8.75
N SER A 40 -13.67 14.23 -8.21
CA SER A 40 -14.25 13.93 -6.90
C SER A 40 -13.62 14.77 -5.80
N ILE A 41 -12.29 14.92 -5.84
CA ILE A 41 -11.53 15.73 -4.88
C ILE A 41 -11.80 17.22 -5.11
N GLU A 42 -11.73 17.66 -6.36
CA GLU A 42 -11.99 19.05 -6.76
C GLU A 42 -13.39 19.52 -6.35
N GLY A 43 -14.41 18.68 -6.57
CA GLY A 43 -15.79 18.98 -6.19
C GLY A 43 -15.94 19.21 -4.68
N PHE A 44 -15.18 18.50 -3.85
CA PHE A 44 -15.17 18.71 -2.40
C PHE A 44 -14.49 20.02 -2.01
N PHE A 45 -13.28 20.28 -2.53
CA PHE A 45 -12.47 21.43 -2.11
C PHE A 45 -12.92 22.76 -2.73
N PHE A 46 -13.46 22.74 -3.95
CA PHE A 46 -13.84 23.95 -4.69
C PHE A 46 -15.35 24.13 -4.84
N GLY A 47 -16.17 23.14 -4.45
CA GLY A 47 -17.63 23.22 -4.57
C GLY A 47 -18.14 23.26 -6.02
N GLY A 48 -17.33 22.83 -6.99
CA GLY A 48 -17.61 22.94 -8.42
C GLY A 48 -16.37 22.70 -9.27
N GLU A 49 -16.30 23.32 -10.45
CA GLU A 49 -15.10 23.26 -11.28
C GLU A 49 -13.91 23.91 -10.58
N ALA A 50 -12.83 23.14 -10.38
CA ALA A 50 -11.61 23.68 -9.83
C ALA A 50 -10.97 24.71 -10.79
N PRO A 51 -10.37 25.80 -10.26
CA PRO A 51 -9.51 26.68 -11.03
C PRO A 51 -8.37 25.90 -11.70
N LEU A 52 -7.85 26.40 -12.82
CA LEU A 52 -6.77 25.74 -13.58
C LEU A 52 -5.56 25.39 -12.70
N ALA A 53 -5.15 26.30 -11.81
CA ALA A 53 -4.06 26.05 -10.86
C ALA A 53 -4.37 24.91 -9.88
N GLY A 54 -5.63 24.75 -9.45
CA GLY A 54 -6.05 23.65 -8.59
C GLY A 54 -5.99 22.30 -9.30
N ARG A 55 -6.40 22.25 -10.58
CA ARG A 55 -6.30 21.03 -11.40
C ARG A 55 -4.83 20.63 -11.64
N ALA A 56 -3.98 21.61 -11.92
CA ALA A 56 -2.54 21.39 -12.05
C ALA A 56 -1.92 20.88 -10.74
N LEU A 57 -2.31 21.46 -9.61
CA LEU A 57 -1.85 21.03 -8.28
C LEU A 57 -2.24 19.57 -7.97
N HIS A 58 -3.47 19.16 -8.28
CA HIS A 58 -3.88 17.76 -8.08
C HIS A 58 -3.13 16.78 -8.97
N SER A 59 -2.92 17.14 -10.24
CA SER A 59 -2.15 16.31 -11.17
C SER A 59 -0.69 16.18 -10.71
N TRP A 60 -0.12 17.28 -10.20
CA TRP A 60 1.21 17.27 -9.58
C TRP A 60 1.26 16.37 -8.33
N TRP A 61 0.27 16.43 -7.44
CA TRP A 61 0.22 15.58 -6.24
C TRP A 61 0.12 14.08 -6.59
N ILE A 62 -0.74 13.71 -7.53
CA ILE A 62 -0.84 12.32 -8.01
C ILE A 62 0.51 11.84 -8.56
N SER A 63 1.16 12.70 -9.34
CA SER A 63 2.46 12.38 -9.94
C SER A 63 3.55 12.21 -8.88
N LEU A 64 3.57 13.10 -7.88
CA LEU A 64 4.54 13.05 -6.77
C LEU A 64 4.33 11.82 -5.89
N PHE A 65 3.09 11.35 -5.74
CA PHE A 65 2.80 10.16 -4.94
C PHE A 65 3.38 8.89 -5.56
N GLY A 66 3.51 8.84 -6.89
CA GLY A 66 4.09 7.68 -7.61
C GLY A 66 5.46 7.24 -7.10
N PRO A 67 6.50 8.08 -7.16
CA PRO A 67 7.82 7.75 -6.61
C PRO A 67 7.80 7.35 -5.14
N THR A 68 6.91 7.92 -4.32
CA THR A 68 6.73 7.52 -2.91
C THR A 68 6.22 6.09 -2.79
N VAL A 69 5.20 5.72 -3.57
CA VAL A 69 4.67 4.35 -3.63
C VAL A 69 5.73 3.38 -4.16
N GLN A 70 6.55 3.78 -5.14
CA GLN A 70 7.65 2.96 -5.63
C GLN A 70 8.70 2.71 -4.53
N ALA A 71 9.11 3.74 -3.80
CA ALA A 71 10.05 3.59 -2.68
C ALA A 71 9.51 2.64 -1.61
N ALA A 72 8.23 2.78 -1.24
CA ALA A 72 7.56 1.87 -0.33
C ALA A 72 7.56 0.42 -0.87
N ALA A 73 7.27 0.23 -2.16
CA ALA A 73 7.31 -1.09 -2.80
C ALA A 73 8.70 -1.74 -2.76
N ILE A 74 9.77 -0.96 -2.93
CA ILE A 74 11.15 -1.46 -2.80
C ILE A 74 11.45 -1.91 -1.37
N TRP A 75 11.07 -1.12 -0.36
CA TRP A 75 11.23 -1.53 1.04
C TRP A 75 10.37 -2.75 1.39
N MET A 76 9.15 -2.82 0.85
CA MET A 76 8.28 -3.98 0.99
C MET A 76 8.93 -5.24 0.43
N ALA A 77 9.49 -5.16 -0.78
CA ALA A 77 10.21 -6.26 -1.41
C ALA A 77 11.44 -6.68 -0.59
N GLY A 78 12.23 -5.72 -0.09
CA GLY A 78 13.39 -5.98 0.76
C GLY A 78 13.02 -6.73 2.04
N LEU A 79 12.00 -6.26 2.76
CA LEU A 79 11.49 -6.95 3.96
C LEU A 79 10.91 -8.32 3.63
N ALA A 80 10.20 -8.46 2.50
CA ALA A 80 9.67 -9.75 2.07
C ALA A 80 10.79 -10.76 1.76
N VAL A 81 11.89 -10.32 1.13
CA VAL A 81 13.07 -11.16 0.88
C VAL A 81 13.70 -11.61 2.20
N ILE A 82 13.87 -10.69 3.16
CA ILE A 82 14.42 -11.03 4.48
C ILE A 82 13.50 -12.04 5.19
N GLY A 83 12.19 -11.77 5.23
CA GLY A 83 11.20 -12.64 5.84
C GLY A 83 11.18 -14.03 5.21
N ASP A 84 11.28 -14.11 3.88
CA ASP A 84 11.26 -15.37 3.16
C ASP A 84 12.53 -16.19 3.39
N GLN A 85 13.70 -15.62 3.06
CA GLN A 85 14.99 -16.31 3.04
C GLN A 85 15.46 -16.70 4.45
N GLN A 86 15.20 -15.86 5.45
CA GLN A 86 15.65 -16.07 6.82
C GLN A 86 14.56 -16.64 7.74
N ARG A 87 13.34 -16.86 7.23
CA ARG A 87 12.16 -17.19 8.05
C ARG A 87 11.98 -16.21 9.21
N ASN A 88 12.17 -14.93 8.92
CA ASN A 88 12.24 -13.89 9.93
C ASN A 88 10.84 -13.30 10.20
N ALA A 89 10.23 -13.71 11.31
CA ALA A 89 8.93 -13.19 11.74
C ALA A 89 8.94 -11.67 11.97
N PHE A 90 10.06 -11.09 12.40
CA PHE A 90 10.17 -9.65 12.60
C PHE A 90 10.04 -8.87 11.29
N ALA A 91 10.51 -9.42 10.16
CA ALA A 91 10.34 -8.77 8.87
C ALA A 91 8.86 -8.64 8.46
N TRP A 92 8.06 -9.68 8.69
CA TRP A 92 6.60 -9.63 8.49
C TRP A 92 5.94 -8.64 9.45
N LEU A 93 6.39 -8.61 10.71
CA LEU A 93 5.90 -7.65 11.71
C LEU A 93 6.16 -6.21 11.28
N MET A 94 7.33 -5.90 10.72
CA MET A 94 7.63 -4.54 10.25
C MET A 94 6.69 -4.09 9.11
N LEU A 95 6.33 -5.00 8.21
CA LEU A 95 5.31 -4.70 7.18
C LEU A 95 3.93 -4.43 7.81
N ILE A 96 3.55 -5.21 8.83
CA ILE A 96 2.30 -4.99 9.57
C ILE A 96 2.31 -3.63 10.28
N LEU A 97 3.40 -3.28 10.96
CA LEU A 97 3.53 -1.99 11.64
C LEU A 97 3.45 -0.83 10.64
N GLY A 98 4.10 -0.96 9.47
CA GLY A 98 3.95 0.02 8.38
C GLY A 98 2.48 0.22 8.00
N LEU A 99 1.72 -0.87 7.82
CA LEU A 99 0.29 -0.80 7.53
C LEU A 99 -0.52 -0.13 8.64
N ILE A 100 -0.26 -0.48 9.90
CA ILE A 100 -0.98 0.07 11.07
C ILE A 100 -0.69 1.56 11.25
N VAL A 101 0.52 2.03 10.90
CA VAL A 101 0.83 3.45 10.95
C VAL A 101 0.18 4.18 9.78
N TRP A 102 0.32 3.66 8.56
CA TRP A 102 -0.15 4.34 7.35
C TRP A 102 -1.68 4.36 7.23
N ALA A 103 -2.33 3.20 7.19
CA ALA A 103 -3.73 3.11 6.76
C ALA A 103 -4.70 3.90 7.64
N PRO A 104 -4.63 3.88 8.99
CA PRO A 104 -5.54 4.67 9.81
C PRO A 104 -5.42 6.18 9.59
N GLN A 105 -4.20 6.67 9.35
CA GLN A 105 -3.96 8.09 9.11
C GLN A 105 -4.50 8.51 7.74
N ASP A 106 -4.19 7.75 6.71
CA ASP A 106 -4.64 8.02 5.34
C ASP A 106 -6.17 8.00 5.24
N MET A 107 -6.79 6.95 5.80
CA MET A 107 -8.25 6.82 5.86
C MET A 107 -8.90 7.94 6.65
N LEU A 108 -8.33 8.36 7.80
CA LEU A 108 -8.88 9.44 8.62
C LEU A 108 -8.80 10.79 7.89
N ILE A 109 -7.67 11.10 7.25
CA ILE A 109 -7.49 12.32 6.47
C ILE A 109 -8.49 12.34 5.31
N SER A 110 -8.59 11.22 4.58
CA SER A 110 -9.51 11.08 3.46
C SER A 110 -10.98 11.17 3.88
N ALA A 111 -11.34 10.62 5.04
CA ALA A 111 -12.72 10.67 5.55
C ALA A 111 -13.14 12.11 5.90
N ARG A 112 -12.23 12.89 6.48
CA ARG A 112 -12.46 14.33 6.77
C ARG A 112 -12.70 15.15 5.50
N ALA A 113 -12.15 14.71 4.38
CA ALA A 113 -12.33 15.33 3.07
C ALA A 113 -13.44 14.66 2.22
N HIS A 114 -14.22 13.73 2.79
CA HIS A 114 -15.24 12.95 2.06
C HIS A 114 -14.71 12.23 0.80
N CYS A 115 -13.41 11.95 0.74
CA CYS A 115 -12.75 11.25 -0.36
C CYS A 115 -12.97 9.73 -0.24
N TRP A 116 -14.21 9.26 -0.42
CA TRP A 116 -14.58 7.86 -0.19
C TRP A 116 -13.80 6.85 -1.01
N ILE A 117 -13.38 7.23 -2.21
CA ILE A 117 -12.57 6.37 -3.08
C ILE A 117 -11.23 6.01 -2.43
N ASN A 118 -10.58 6.93 -1.71
CA ASN A 118 -9.35 6.63 -0.97
C ASN A 118 -9.61 5.57 0.11
N LEU A 119 -10.70 5.72 0.88
CA LEU A 119 -11.04 4.76 1.93
C LEU A 119 -11.22 3.34 1.38
N TRP A 120 -11.85 3.21 0.21
CA TRP A 120 -12.03 1.91 -0.43
C TRP A 120 -10.71 1.31 -0.91
N ILE A 121 -9.82 2.13 -1.48
CA ILE A 121 -8.48 1.70 -1.90
C ILE A 121 -7.66 1.25 -0.69
N ASP A 122 -7.65 2.03 0.39
CA ASP A 122 -6.90 1.73 1.61
C ASP A 122 -7.43 0.46 2.28
N LEU A 123 -8.75 0.31 2.37
CA LEU A 123 -9.38 -0.88 2.94
C LEU A 123 -9.03 -2.12 2.12
N ALA A 124 -9.01 -2.02 0.78
CA ALA A 124 -8.60 -3.11 -0.08
C ALA A 124 -7.13 -3.47 0.13
N ALA A 125 -6.24 -2.48 0.24
CA ALA A 125 -4.82 -2.71 0.53
C ALA A 125 -4.63 -3.44 1.87
N VAL A 126 -5.30 -2.98 2.93
CA VAL A 126 -5.27 -3.64 4.26
C VAL A 126 -5.81 -5.07 4.17
N ALA A 127 -6.95 -5.28 3.52
CA ALA A 127 -7.56 -6.61 3.41
C ALA A 127 -6.68 -7.61 2.62
N VAL A 128 -5.96 -7.13 1.60
CA VAL A 128 -5.07 -7.95 0.77
C VAL A 128 -3.75 -8.28 1.47
N MET A 129 -3.26 -7.41 2.34
CA MET A 129 -1.94 -7.54 2.96
C MET A 129 -1.97 -8.08 4.38
N LEU A 130 -2.88 -7.61 5.22
CA LEU A 130 -2.83 -7.88 6.65
C LEU A 130 -3.05 -9.37 6.98
N PRO A 131 -4.06 -10.08 6.42
CA PRO A 131 -4.23 -11.50 6.69
C PRO A 131 -3.01 -12.39 6.32
N PRO A 132 -2.42 -12.31 5.11
CA PRO A 132 -1.25 -13.12 4.78
C PRO A 132 -0.03 -12.77 5.64
N LEU A 133 0.18 -11.49 5.97
CA LEU A 133 1.28 -11.07 6.84
C LEU A 133 1.15 -11.64 8.27
N LEU A 134 -0.04 -11.53 8.88
CA LEU A 134 -0.29 -12.09 10.21
C LEU A 134 -0.04 -13.61 10.23
N TRP A 135 -0.46 -14.29 9.16
CA TRP A 135 -0.27 -15.73 9.05
C TRP A 135 1.20 -16.12 8.89
N LEU A 136 1.96 -15.39 8.06
CA LEU A 136 3.41 -15.59 7.91
C LEU A 136 4.15 -15.34 9.23
N CYS A 137 3.81 -14.26 9.94
CA CYS A 137 4.35 -13.93 11.25
C CYS A 137 4.15 -15.09 12.25
N LYS A 138 2.92 -15.62 12.32
CA LYS A 138 2.57 -16.76 13.18
C LYS A 138 3.36 -18.02 12.82
N LEU A 139 3.48 -18.35 11.54
CA LEU A 139 4.18 -19.55 11.08
C LEU A 139 5.68 -19.47 11.42
N ASP A 140 6.31 -18.34 11.14
CA ASP A 140 7.75 -18.19 11.32
C ASP A 140 8.12 -18.08 12.80
N TRP A 141 7.31 -17.44 13.66
CA TRP A 141 7.51 -17.52 15.12
C TRP A 141 7.37 -18.94 15.69
N ALA A 142 6.49 -19.75 15.12
CA ALA A 142 6.35 -21.14 15.55
C ALA A 142 7.58 -21.98 15.18
N ILE A 143 8.30 -21.62 14.10
CA ILE A 143 9.54 -22.28 13.69
C ILE A 143 10.68 -21.86 14.63
N THR A 144 10.89 -20.56 14.83
CA THR A 144 11.96 -20.03 15.70
C THR A 144 11.85 -20.58 17.14
N ARG A 145 10.62 -20.68 17.68
CA ARG A 145 10.42 -21.23 19.03
C ARG A 145 10.74 -22.73 19.13
N LYS A 146 10.56 -23.50 18.06
CA LYS A 146 10.93 -24.92 18.06
C LYS A 146 12.44 -25.11 18.03
N GLU A 147 13.14 -24.28 17.24
CA GLU A 147 14.60 -24.29 17.15
C GLU A 147 15.27 -23.88 18.48
N ALA A 148 14.63 -23.03 19.28
CA ALA A 148 15.15 -22.61 20.59
C ALA A 148 14.98 -23.66 21.72
N VAL A 149 14.20 -24.71 21.50
CA VAL A 149 13.89 -25.75 22.50
C VAL A 149 14.61 -27.08 22.22
N LEU A 150 15.18 -27.23 21.02
CA LEU A 150 16.00 -28.36 20.58
C LEU A 150 17.48 -28.07 20.82
#